data_AF-A0A1U7D1S4-F1
#
_entry.id   AF-A0A1U7D1S4-F1
#
_cell.length_a   1.000
_cell.length_b   1.000
_cell.length_c   1.000
_cell.angle_alpha   90.00
_cell.angle_beta   90.00
_cell.angle_gamma   90.00
#
_symmetry.space_group_name_H-M   'P 1'
#
loop_
_entity.id
_entity.type
_entity.pdbx_description
1 polymer ?
#
loop_
_entity_poly.entity_id
_entity_poly.type
_entity_poly.pdbx_seq_one_letter_code
_entity_poly.pdbx_strand_id
1 'polypeptide(L)'
;MLRFPEVSAVEDSLSYDKEELVLELTPQGKALGFTIDALGTVLRHRLGGIEAATYPEGPRSAAIRVELPETELTADFLERMQMRTPDGEYVPLADIVSVTRDTGFATVRRENGLRLISVTGDISEDSPERASEIMQALQDEILPKIAAERQVDWRMSGLSEQESDFLTDARNGLILVLLGIYLTLAWVFASWTRPLVVMSIIPFGLVGTIYGHALWDVPLSMFTVVGLLGMTGIIINDSIVLVTQIDEYASDRGIFDAIIDGAADRLRPVFLTTATTVLGLAPLLYERSQDAQFLKPTVITLVYGLGFGMVLVLMVVPALIAVQHDIGRRVGAFRRGLRFRHGRVRALMVAALAVILGWLGATMGYVAATGELLPAFVLPGLAALPPLTAALLLFIAGAALGVVVIWVLASLILGLGRRGRAA
;
A
#
# COMPACT_ATOMS: atom_id res chain seq x y z
N MET A 1 34.87 0.07 8.43
CA MET A 1 33.89 1.16 8.24
C MET A 1 32.68 0.56 7.56
N LEU A 2 31.51 0.61 8.20
CA LEU A 2 30.26 0.19 7.55
C LEU A 2 30.01 1.10 6.34
N ARG A 3 29.63 0.51 5.20
CA ARG A 3 29.34 1.24 3.96
C ARG A 3 28.11 2.17 4.11
N PHE A 4 27.29 1.90 5.13
CA PHE A 4 26.12 2.67 5.54
C PHE A 4 26.23 2.99 7.04
N PRO A 5 26.61 4.21 7.44
CA PRO A 5 26.70 4.60 8.86
C PRO A 5 25.34 4.72 9.56
N GLU A 6 24.24 4.82 8.80
CA GLU A 6 22.87 4.95 9.30
C GLU A 6 22.26 3.62 9.76
N VAL A 7 22.89 2.49 9.39
CA VAL A 7 22.47 1.15 9.79
C VAL A 7 23.22 0.76 11.04
N SER A 8 22.49 0.39 12.09
CA SER A 8 23.01 0.00 13.39
C SER A 8 22.49 -1.38 13.79
N ALA A 9 23.08 -1.96 14.85
CA ALA A 9 22.68 -3.26 15.41
C ALA A 9 22.52 -4.40 14.39
N VAL A 10 23.40 -4.45 13.37
CA VAL A 10 23.36 -5.53 12.39
C VAL A 10 23.80 -6.83 13.05
N GLU A 11 22.89 -7.79 13.11
CA GLU A 11 23.12 -9.12 13.68
C GLU A 11 22.49 -10.19 12.80
N ASP A 12 22.97 -11.43 12.94
CA ASP A 12 22.39 -12.59 12.29
C ASP A 12 21.95 -13.64 13.31
N SER A 13 21.05 -14.53 12.87
CA SER A 13 20.50 -15.57 13.73
C SER A 13 21.41 -16.79 13.92
N LEU A 14 22.66 -16.76 13.42
CA LEU A 14 23.61 -17.88 13.57
C LEU A 14 24.43 -17.68 14.84
N SER A 15 24.04 -18.38 15.90
CA SER A 15 24.85 -18.53 17.11
C SER A 15 25.99 -19.52 16.87
N TYR A 16 27.13 -18.99 16.44
CA TYR A 16 28.41 -19.70 16.34
C TYR A 16 29.19 -19.63 17.65
N ASP A 17 28.81 -20.41 18.65
CA ASP A 17 29.54 -20.41 19.94
C ASP A 17 29.20 -21.58 20.87
N LYS A 18 28.34 -22.52 20.46
CA LYS A 18 28.00 -23.64 21.33
C LYS A 18 29.07 -24.73 21.24
N GLU A 19 29.89 -24.83 22.28
CA GLU A 19 30.80 -25.96 22.45
C GLU A 19 30.01 -27.25 22.70
N GLU A 20 30.28 -28.27 21.88
CA GLU A 20 29.74 -29.61 22.03
C GLU A 20 30.88 -30.59 22.33
N LEU A 21 30.67 -31.47 23.32
CA LEU A 21 31.58 -32.58 23.60
C LEU A 21 31.03 -33.84 22.92
N VAL A 22 31.70 -34.27 21.87
CA VAL A 22 31.36 -35.48 21.10
C VAL A 22 32.12 -36.66 21.69
N LEU A 23 31.37 -37.62 22.24
CA LEU A 23 31.88 -38.83 22.88
C LEU A 23 31.82 -40.01 21.90
N GLU A 24 32.97 -40.58 21.56
CA GLU A 24 33.05 -41.76 20.69
C GLU A 24 33.58 -42.97 21.47
N LEU A 25 32.98 -44.15 21.26
CA LEU A 25 33.44 -45.38 21.91
C LEU A 25 34.80 -45.84 21.36
N THR A 26 35.76 -46.07 22.26
CA THR A 26 37.05 -46.66 21.92
C THR A 26 36.89 -48.14 21.55
N PRO A 27 37.87 -48.75 20.84
CA PRO A 27 37.86 -50.19 20.58
C PRO A 27 37.77 -51.03 21.87
N GLN A 28 38.37 -50.54 22.96
CA GLN A 28 38.30 -51.17 24.28
C GLN A 28 36.90 -51.10 24.88
N GLY A 29 36.23 -49.93 24.82
CA GLY A 29 34.84 -49.79 25.26
C GLY A 29 33.89 -50.73 24.51
N LYS A 30 34.08 -50.88 23.19
CA LYS A 30 33.30 -51.84 22.38
C LYS A 30 33.60 -53.30 22.77
N ALA A 31 34.85 -53.64 23.04
CA ALA A 31 35.25 -54.98 23.45
C ALA A 31 34.68 -55.38 24.83
N LEU A 32 34.51 -54.41 25.74
CA LEU A 32 33.86 -54.57 27.04
C LEU A 32 32.31 -54.62 26.97
N GLY A 33 31.75 -54.61 25.75
CA GLY A 33 30.31 -54.77 25.53
C GLY A 33 29.49 -53.48 25.67
N PHE A 34 30.12 -52.30 25.71
CA PHE A 34 29.37 -51.03 25.72
C PHE A 34 28.80 -50.68 24.34
N THR A 35 27.58 -50.13 24.33
CA THR A 35 26.93 -49.56 23.15
C THR A 35 26.69 -48.06 23.33
N ILE A 36 26.61 -47.32 22.21
CA ILE A 36 26.40 -45.87 22.22
C ILE A 36 25.07 -45.52 22.90
N ASP A 37 24.01 -46.28 22.63
CA ASP A 37 22.69 -46.05 23.21
C ASP A 37 22.66 -46.28 24.73
N ALA A 38 23.31 -47.35 25.21
CA ALA A 38 23.39 -47.65 26.64
C ALA A 38 24.17 -46.57 27.38
N LEU A 39 25.32 -46.17 26.82
CA LEU A 39 26.13 -45.09 27.36
C LEU A 39 25.38 -43.76 27.38
N GLY A 40 24.74 -43.38 26.27
CA GLY A 40 23.98 -42.14 26.15
C GLY A 40 22.80 -42.08 27.13
N THR A 41 22.12 -43.21 27.36
CA THR A 41 21.04 -43.30 28.34
C THR A 41 21.55 -43.07 29.77
N VAL A 42 22.64 -43.75 30.14
CA VAL A 42 23.24 -43.58 31.48
C VAL A 42 23.73 -42.14 31.68
N LEU A 43 24.45 -41.56 30.72
CA LEU A 43 24.93 -40.18 30.81
C LEU A 43 23.77 -39.19 30.91
N ARG A 44 22.71 -39.35 30.11
CA ARG A 44 21.51 -38.51 30.19
C ARG A 44 20.88 -38.55 31.57
N HIS A 45 20.74 -39.75 32.15
CA HIS A 45 20.20 -39.94 33.50
C HIS A 45 21.07 -39.34 34.60
N ARG A 46 22.41 -39.38 34.44
CA ARG A 46 23.35 -38.81 35.40
C ARG A 46 23.40 -37.28 35.32
N LEU A 47 23.36 -36.71 34.11
CA LEU A 47 23.46 -35.27 33.88
C LEU A 47 22.11 -34.53 34.03
N GLY A 48 21.00 -35.14 33.60
CA GLY A 48 19.68 -34.52 33.57
C GLY A 48 18.67 -35.07 34.59
N GLY A 49 19.08 -36.05 35.38
CA GLY A 49 18.22 -36.75 36.32
C GLY A 49 17.32 -37.80 35.69
N ILE A 50 16.70 -38.61 36.55
CA ILE A 50 15.69 -39.61 36.19
C ILE A 50 14.37 -39.21 36.83
N GLU A 51 13.31 -39.05 36.05
CA GLU A 51 11.96 -38.99 36.59
C GLU A 51 11.55 -40.40 37.06
N ALA A 52 11.53 -40.60 38.39
CA ALA A 52 11.28 -41.90 39.00
C ALA A 52 9.78 -42.20 39.13
N ALA A 53 8.96 -41.19 39.40
CA ALA A 53 7.52 -41.33 39.51
C ALA A 53 6.83 -39.97 39.35
N THR A 54 5.62 -39.97 38.80
CA THR A 54 4.73 -38.81 38.78
C THR A 54 3.44 -39.15 39.53
N TYR A 55 2.96 -38.25 40.38
CA TYR A 55 1.79 -38.44 41.22
C TYR A 55 0.88 -37.20 41.20
N PRO A 56 -0.44 -37.37 41.41
CA PRO A 56 -1.37 -36.24 41.47
C PRO A 56 -1.26 -35.51 42.82
N GLU A 57 -1.21 -34.19 42.78
CA GLU A 57 -1.24 -33.28 43.93
C GLU A 57 -2.39 -32.28 43.73
N GLY A 58 -3.58 -32.67 44.21
CA GLY A 58 -4.82 -31.92 43.98
C GLY A 58 -5.18 -31.87 42.48
N PRO A 59 -5.37 -30.67 41.88
CA PRO A 59 -5.62 -30.52 40.45
C PRO A 59 -4.36 -30.52 39.58
N ARG A 60 -3.16 -30.65 40.17
CA ARG A 60 -1.87 -30.65 39.46
C ARG A 60 -1.20 -32.03 39.56
N SER A 61 -0.16 -32.25 38.77
CA SER A 61 0.73 -33.40 38.88
C SER A 61 2.11 -32.96 39.38
N ALA A 62 2.70 -33.74 40.28
CA ALA A 62 4.05 -33.56 40.79
C ALA A 62 4.94 -34.74 40.37
N ALA A 63 6.20 -34.46 40.07
CA ALA A 63 7.18 -35.46 39.63
C ALA A 63 8.30 -35.61 40.67
N ILE A 64 8.70 -36.85 40.94
CA ILE A 64 9.85 -37.21 41.77
C ILE A 64 11.03 -37.43 40.83
N ARG A 65 12.04 -36.56 40.89
CA ARG A 65 13.26 -36.64 40.09
C ARG A 65 14.44 -37.05 40.95
N VAL A 66 15.21 -38.04 40.49
CA VAL A 66 16.45 -38.51 41.11
C VAL A 66 17.62 -37.96 40.34
N GLU A 67 18.48 -37.19 41.01
CA GLU A 67 19.62 -36.51 40.39
C GLU A 67 20.91 -36.79 41.16
N LEU A 68 22.04 -36.64 40.48
CA LEU A 68 23.32 -36.56 41.18
C LEU A 68 23.42 -35.21 41.92
N PRO A 69 24.08 -35.16 43.09
CA PRO A 69 24.42 -33.89 43.72
C PRO A 69 25.23 -33.00 42.77
N GLU A 70 25.01 -31.69 42.80
CA GLU A 70 25.74 -30.74 41.95
C GLU A 70 27.26 -30.81 42.15
N THR A 71 27.72 -31.22 43.33
CA THR A 71 29.15 -31.41 43.65
C THR A 71 29.82 -32.54 42.85
N GLU A 72 29.04 -33.50 42.33
CA GLU A 72 29.53 -34.60 41.49
C GLU A 72 29.59 -34.20 40.00
N LEU A 73 28.91 -33.12 39.60
CA LEU A 73 28.83 -32.63 38.22
C LEU A 73 29.90 -31.56 37.94
N THR A 74 31.14 -31.87 38.27
CA THR A 74 32.30 -30.99 38.12
C THR A 74 33.02 -31.22 36.79
N ALA A 75 34.01 -30.38 36.45
CA ALA A 75 34.70 -30.43 35.14
C ALA A 75 35.41 -31.78 34.88
N ASP A 76 35.76 -32.51 35.94
CA ASP A 76 36.36 -33.84 35.94
C ASP A 76 35.32 -34.98 35.96
N PHE A 77 34.03 -34.69 35.81
CA PHE A 77 32.95 -35.68 35.77
C PHE A 77 33.24 -36.80 34.77
N LEU A 78 33.69 -36.45 33.55
CA LEU A 78 33.99 -37.44 32.52
C LEU A 78 35.18 -38.35 32.87
N GLU A 79 36.09 -37.89 33.74
CA GLU A 79 37.28 -38.65 34.17
C GLU A 79 36.96 -39.59 35.34
N ARG A 80 36.12 -39.14 36.28
CA ARG A 80 35.80 -39.89 37.50
C ARG A 80 34.66 -40.88 37.34
N MET A 81 33.75 -40.64 36.40
CA MET A 81 32.52 -41.40 36.32
C MET A 81 32.79 -42.88 35.98
N GLN A 82 32.18 -43.77 36.76
CA GLN A 82 32.30 -45.21 36.61
C GLN A 82 31.10 -45.80 35.86
N MET A 83 31.38 -46.51 34.76
CA MET A 83 30.40 -47.21 33.95
C MET A 83 30.38 -48.69 34.26
N ARG A 84 29.18 -49.24 34.45
CA ARG A 84 28.99 -50.67 34.72
C ARG A 84 28.94 -51.44 33.41
N THR A 85 29.80 -52.44 33.27
CA THR A 85 29.80 -53.40 32.15
C THR A 85 28.61 -54.36 32.24
N PRO A 86 28.23 -55.05 31.15
CA PRO A 86 27.22 -56.10 31.18
C PRO A 86 27.54 -57.23 32.18
N ASP A 87 28.83 -57.54 32.35
CA ASP A 87 29.33 -58.55 33.29
C ASP A 87 29.36 -58.06 34.75
N GLY A 88 29.04 -56.78 34.98
CA GLY A 88 28.81 -56.19 36.29
C GLY A 88 30.01 -55.47 36.91
N GLU A 89 31.17 -55.49 36.25
CA GLU A 89 32.36 -54.73 36.65
C GLU A 89 32.20 -53.23 36.35
N TYR A 90 32.90 -52.38 37.11
CA TYR A 90 32.91 -50.93 36.89
C TYR A 90 34.22 -50.48 36.26
N VAL A 91 34.13 -49.63 35.24
CA VAL A 91 35.27 -49.11 34.47
C VAL A 91 35.14 -47.59 34.33
N PRO A 92 36.22 -46.80 34.44
CA PRO A 92 36.16 -45.36 34.22
C PRO A 92 35.67 -45.00 32.82
N LEU A 93 34.84 -43.97 32.71
CA LEU A 93 34.34 -43.48 31.42
C LEU A 93 35.49 -43.07 30.49
N ALA A 94 36.51 -42.40 31.02
CA ALA A 94 37.67 -41.96 30.25
C ALA A 94 38.43 -43.09 29.52
N ASP A 95 38.35 -44.33 30.01
CA ASP A 95 39.04 -45.48 29.39
C ASP A 95 38.23 -46.09 28.22
N ILE A 96 36.92 -45.82 28.17
CA ILE A 96 36.00 -46.44 27.20
C ILE A 96 35.52 -45.45 26.11
N VAL A 97 35.70 -44.14 26.30
CA VAL A 97 35.37 -43.13 25.28
C VAL A 97 36.50 -42.15 25.00
N SER A 98 36.61 -41.73 23.75
CA SER A 98 37.38 -40.54 23.36
C SER A 98 36.45 -39.33 23.29
N VAL A 99 36.86 -38.24 23.93
CA VAL A 99 36.14 -36.96 23.92
C VAL A 99 36.79 -36.05 22.88
N THR A 100 35.99 -35.56 21.92
CA THR A 100 36.40 -34.50 21.01
C THR A 100 35.52 -33.28 21.24
N ARG A 101 36.11 -32.09 21.12
CA ARG A 101 35.36 -30.83 21.21
C ARG A 101 35.07 -30.36 19.80
N ASP A 102 33.80 -30.12 19.51
CA ASP A 102 33.35 -29.52 18.27
C ASP A 102 32.53 -28.26 18.58
N THR A 103 32.43 -27.38 17.60
CA THR A 103 31.60 -26.17 17.70
C THR A 103 30.38 -26.35 16.80
N GLY A 104 29.23 -26.58 17.44
CA GLY A 104 27.97 -26.82 16.75
C GLY A 104 27.12 -25.56 16.60
N PHE A 105 26.10 -25.64 15.76
CA PHE A 105 25.05 -24.62 15.69
C PHE A 105 24.11 -24.78 16.89
N ALA A 106 23.93 -23.73 17.70
CA ALA A 106 23.03 -23.82 18.86
C ALA A 106 21.56 -23.96 18.44
N THR A 107 21.18 -23.44 17.28
CA THR A 107 19.81 -23.49 16.74
C THR A 107 19.84 -23.54 15.21
N VAL A 108 19.01 -24.40 14.61
CA VAL A 108 18.81 -24.44 13.15
C VAL A 108 17.36 -24.07 12.84
N ARG A 109 17.15 -22.83 12.39
CA ARG A 109 15.82 -22.34 12.01
C ARG A 109 15.43 -22.85 10.63
N ARG A 110 14.17 -23.26 10.50
CA ARG A 110 13.58 -23.69 9.23
C ARG A 110 12.19 -23.10 9.07
N GLU A 111 11.84 -22.77 7.84
CA GLU A 111 10.51 -22.34 7.44
C GLU A 111 10.15 -23.09 6.16
N ASN A 112 8.98 -23.74 6.15
CA ASN A 112 8.54 -24.60 5.04
C ASN A 112 9.59 -25.68 4.64
N GLY A 113 10.35 -26.19 5.61
CA GLY A 113 11.37 -27.23 5.39
C GLY A 113 12.73 -26.73 4.91
N LEU A 114 12.86 -25.45 4.56
CA LEU A 114 14.11 -24.83 4.13
C LEU A 114 14.85 -24.22 5.32
N ARG A 115 16.19 -24.32 5.33
CA ARG A 115 17.02 -23.64 6.34
C ARG A 115 17.07 -22.15 6.00
N LEU A 116 16.86 -21.31 7.00
CA LEU A 116 16.91 -19.85 6.83
C LEU A 116 17.83 -19.24 7.87
N ILE A 117 18.46 -18.14 7.47
CA ILE A 117 19.27 -17.28 8.33
C ILE A 117 18.62 -15.91 8.27
N SER A 118 18.21 -15.38 9.41
CA SER A 118 17.68 -14.02 9.50
C SER A 118 18.84 -13.08 9.77
N VAL A 119 18.94 -12.02 8.98
CA VAL A 119 19.84 -10.89 9.24
C VAL A 119 18.96 -9.70 9.56
N THR A 120 19.14 -9.14 10.75
CA THR A 120 18.37 -8.00 11.26
C THR A 120 19.29 -6.81 11.45
N GLY A 121 18.74 -5.61 11.34
CA GLY A 121 19.47 -4.37 11.55
C GLY A 121 18.49 -3.20 11.62
N ASP A 122 18.87 -2.20 12.40
CA ASP A 122 18.04 -1.03 12.65
C ASP A 122 18.50 0.13 11.77
N ILE A 123 17.56 0.78 11.08
CA ILE A 123 17.81 1.98 10.29
C ILE A 123 17.27 3.17 11.07
N SER A 124 18.06 4.23 11.21
CA SER A 124 17.58 5.44 11.89
C SER A 124 16.35 6.04 11.19
N GLU A 125 15.34 6.38 11.97
CA GLU A 125 14.11 7.05 11.53
C GLU A 125 14.34 8.53 11.19
N ASP A 126 15.50 9.10 11.53
CA ASP A 126 15.82 10.53 11.34
C ASP A 126 15.83 10.96 9.87
N SER A 127 15.90 10.00 8.93
CA SER A 127 15.95 10.27 7.50
C SER A 127 15.23 9.18 6.68
N PRO A 128 13.90 9.29 6.49
CA PRO A 128 13.11 8.34 5.70
C PRO A 128 13.59 8.17 4.25
N GLU A 129 14.09 9.25 3.62
CA GLU A 129 14.61 9.22 2.25
C GLU A 129 15.81 8.27 2.13
N ARG A 130 16.79 8.42 3.04
CA ARG A 130 17.96 7.52 3.11
C ARG A 130 17.57 6.08 3.43
N ALA A 131 16.59 5.86 4.32
CA ALA A 131 16.10 4.52 4.60
C ALA A 131 15.56 3.86 3.31
N SER A 132 14.79 4.59 2.51
CA SER A 132 14.28 4.10 1.22
C SER A 132 15.41 3.81 0.23
N GLU A 133 16.42 4.68 0.12
CA GLU A 133 17.59 4.47 -0.74
C GLU A 133 18.39 3.21 -0.35
N ILE A 134 18.61 2.98 0.96
CA ILE A 134 19.32 1.81 1.47
C ILE A 134 18.54 0.53 1.18
N MET A 135 17.22 0.56 1.36
CA MET A 135 16.33 -0.57 1.06
C MET A 135 16.34 -0.91 -0.43
N GLN A 136 16.29 0.09 -1.32
CA GLN A 136 16.43 -0.10 -2.76
C GLN A 136 17.79 -0.67 -3.14
N ALA A 137 18.88 -0.13 -2.60
CA ALA A 137 20.22 -0.65 -2.84
C ALA A 137 20.39 -2.11 -2.36
N LEU A 138 19.76 -2.46 -1.22
CA LEU A 138 19.70 -3.84 -0.73
C LEU A 138 18.99 -4.75 -1.73
N GLN A 139 17.82 -4.34 -2.21
CA GLN A 139 16.97 -5.11 -3.11
C GLN A 139 17.55 -5.27 -4.51
N ASP A 140 18.14 -4.21 -5.07
CA ASP A 140 18.51 -4.15 -6.49
C ASP A 140 19.98 -4.51 -6.74
N GLU A 141 20.87 -4.26 -5.77
CA GLU A 141 22.32 -4.47 -5.95
C GLU A 141 22.88 -5.55 -5.02
N ILE A 142 22.65 -5.43 -3.71
CA ILE A 142 23.39 -6.22 -2.71
C ILE A 142 22.87 -7.66 -2.64
N LEU A 143 21.57 -7.83 -2.41
CA LEU A 143 20.96 -9.15 -2.24
C LEU A 143 21.03 -9.99 -3.52
N PRO A 144 20.75 -9.46 -4.74
CA PRO A 144 20.91 -10.22 -5.97
C PRO A 144 22.35 -10.68 -6.22
N LYS A 145 23.34 -9.86 -5.87
CA LYS A 145 24.75 -10.22 -6.01
C LYS A 145 25.14 -11.34 -5.05
N ILE A 146 24.73 -11.26 -3.78
CA ILE A 146 24.97 -12.33 -2.79
C ILE A 146 24.28 -13.62 -3.22
N ALA A 147 23.04 -13.53 -3.70
CA ALA A 147 22.27 -14.66 -4.21
C ALA A 147 22.99 -15.38 -5.36
N ALA A 148 23.51 -14.61 -6.31
CA ALA A 148 24.24 -15.14 -7.45
C ALA A 148 25.58 -15.78 -7.07
N GLU A 149 26.34 -15.14 -6.18
CA GLU A 149 27.67 -15.62 -5.76
C GLU A 149 27.59 -16.83 -4.81
N ARG A 150 26.60 -16.86 -3.91
CA ARG A 150 26.46 -17.89 -2.87
C ARG A 150 25.39 -18.94 -3.18
N GLN A 151 24.66 -18.79 -4.28
CA GLN A 151 23.56 -19.67 -4.70
C GLN A 151 22.51 -19.84 -3.60
N VAL A 152 22.12 -18.72 -2.99
CA VAL A 152 21.10 -18.66 -1.94
C VAL A 152 19.89 -17.89 -2.43
N ASP A 153 18.70 -18.34 -2.08
CA ASP A 153 17.50 -17.53 -2.21
C ASP A 153 17.43 -16.54 -1.06
N TRP A 154 16.90 -15.35 -1.32
CA TRP A 154 16.66 -14.34 -0.31
C TRP A 154 15.20 -13.89 -0.37
N ARG A 155 14.68 -13.55 0.79
CA ARG A 155 13.40 -12.85 0.94
C ARG A 155 13.64 -11.71 1.90
N MET A 156 13.29 -10.50 1.46
CA MET A 156 13.21 -9.37 2.36
C MET A 156 11.89 -9.51 3.12
N SER A 157 11.96 -9.58 4.45
CA SER A 157 10.78 -9.66 5.30
C SER A 157 10.92 -8.68 6.45
N GLY A 158 9.79 -8.26 7.03
CA GLY A 158 9.73 -7.25 8.08
C GLY A 158 8.74 -6.14 7.77
N LEU A 159 8.97 -4.96 8.35
CA LEU A 159 8.04 -3.82 8.30
C LEU A 159 7.74 -3.34 6.86
N SER A 160 8.70 -3.44 5.94
CA SER A 160 8.52 -2.96 4.56
C SER A 160 7.61 -3.87 3.71
N GLU A 161 7.67 -5.19 3.89
CA GLU A 161 6.73 -6.14 3.24
C GLU A 161 5.31 -5.93 3.79
N GLN A 162 5.18 -5.80 5.11
CA GLN A 162 3.90 -5.49 5.76
C GLN A 162 3.33 -4.13 5.34
N GLU A 163 4.18 -3.12 5.14
CA GLU A 163 3.76 -1.81 4.63
C GLU A 163 3.28 -1.91 3.18
N SER A 164 4.00 -2.62 2.31
CA SER A 164 3.60 -2.82 0.90
C SER A 164 2.28 -3.59 0.78
N ASP A 165 2.12 -4.67 1.54
CA ASP A 165 0.87 -5.44 1.60
C ASP A 165 -0.27 -4.57 2.12
N PHE A 166 -0.03 -3.81 3.20
CA PHE A 166 -1.00 -2.88 3.73
C PHE A 166 -1.38 -1.78 2.72
N LEU A 167 -0.42 -1.18 2.02
CA LEU A 167 -0.69 -0.16 1.00
C LEU A 167 -1.49 -0.74 -0.17
N THR A 168 -1.22 -1.99 -0.54
CA THR A 168 -1.97 -2.71 -1.57
C THR A 168 -3.41 -2.96 -1.12
N ASP A 169 -3.60 -3.43 0.11
CA ASP A 169 -4.92 -3.64 0.70
C ASP A 169 -5.68 -2.34 0.92
N ALA A 170 -5.01 -1.28 1.38
CA ALA A 170 -5.57 0.05 1.54
C ALA A 170 -5.98 0.64 0.18
N ARG A 171 -5.18 0.45 -0.88
CA ARG A 171 -5.54 0.85 -2.24
C ARG A 171 -6.78 0.11 -2.73
N ASN A 172 -6.82 -1.21 -2.55
CA ASN A 172 -7.96 -2.03 -2.94
C ASN A 172 -9.21 -1.64 -2.15
N GLY A 173 -9.08 -1.44 -0.83
CA GLY A 173 -10.13 -0.95 0.05
C GLY A 173 -10.65 0.43 -0.36
N LEU A 174 -9.75 1.38 -0.66
CA LEU A 174 -10.12 2.71 -1.14
C LEU A 174 -10.91 2.63 -2.46
N ILE A 175 -10.47 1.81 -3.41
CA ILE A 175 -11.19 1.62 -4.68
C ILE A 175 -12.59 1.04 -4.44
N LEU A 176 -12.70 0.00 -3.61
CA LEU A 176 -13.99 -0.62 -3.28
C LEU A 176 -14.92 0.35 -2.54
N VAL A 177 -14.39 1.16 -1.62
CA VAL A 177 -15.14 2.20 -0.91
C VAL A 177 -15.61 3.29 -1.85
N LEU A 178 -14.72 3.82 -2.70
CA LEU A 178 -15.09 4.84 -3.70
C LEU A 178 -16.14 4.31 -4.68
N LEU A 179 -16.01 3.04 -5.11
CA LEU A 179 -17.01 2.38 -5.95
C LEU A 179 -18.35 2.24 -5.22
N GLY A 180 -18.32 1.80 -3.95
CA GLY A 180 -19.51 1.69 -3.11
C GLY A 180 -20.22 3.04 -2.97
N ILE A 181 -19.48 4.10 -2.61
CA ILE A 181 -19.99 5.47 -2.52
C ILE A 181 -20.57 5.91 -3.87
N TYR A 182 -19.87 5.68 -4.98
CA TYR A 182 -20.36 6.03 -6.31
C TYR A 182 -21.70 5.38 -6.62
N LEU A 183 -21.85 4.08 -6.37
CA LEU A 183 -23.09 3.34 -6.62
C LEU A 183 -24.23 3.83 -5.71
N THR A 184 -23.95 4.11 -4.43
CA THR A 184 -24.93 4.67 -3.51
C THR A 184 -25.38 6.07 -3.95
N LEU A 185 -24.45 6.93 -4.35
CA LEU A 185 -24.78 8.26 -4.87
C LEU A 185 -25.55 8.20 -6.18
N ALA A 186 -25.20 7.27 -7.07
CA ALA A 186 -25.91 7.08 -8.34
C ALA A 186 -27.38 6.69 -8.09
N TRP A 187 -27.61 5.87 -7.05
CA TRP A 187 -28.95 5.54 -6.58
C TRP A 187 -29.68 6.75 -5.99
N VAL A 188 -29.05 7.48 -5.06
CA VAL A 188 -29.66 8.66 -4.39
C VAL A 188 -30.03 9.75 -5.38
N PHE A 189 -29.16 10.06 -6.34
CA PHE A 189 -29.40 11.11 -7.33
C PHE A 189 -30.20 10.65 -8.55
N ALA A 190 -30.50 9.36 -8.68
CA ALA A 190 -31.03 8.75 -9.90
C ALA A 190 -30.24 9.18 -11.17
N SER A 191 -28.92 9.36 -11.03
CA SER A 191 -28.05 9.94 -12.05
C SER A 191 -26.65 9.36 -11.98
N TRP A 192 -26.08 8.99 -13.11
CA TRP A 192 -24.70 8.48 -13.20
C TRP A 192 -23.66 9.60 -13.25
N THR A 193 -24.05 10.83 -13.58
CA THR A 193 -23.10 11.94 -13.75
C THR A 193 -22.98 12.82 -12.51
N ARG A 194 -24.03 12.95 -11.69
CA ARG A 194 -23.98 13.74 -10.44
C ARG A 194 -22.99 13.19 -9.41
N PRO A 195 -22.89 11.86 -9.19
CA PRO A 195 -21.89 11.30 -8.28
C PRO A 195 -20.45 11.70 -8.64
N LEU A 196 -20.13 11.82 -9.94
CA LEU A 196 -18.79 12.24 -10.38
C LEU A 196 -18.46 13.66 -9.94
N VAL A 197 -19.44 14.58 -10.00
CA VAL A 197 -19.26 15.96 -9.53
C VAL A 197 -19.02 15.97 -8.03
N VAL A 198 -19.82 15.21 -7.26
CA VAL A 198 -19.66 15.10 -5.81
C VAL A 198 -18.29 14.50 -5.45
N MET A 199 -17.88 13.40 -6.09
CA MET A 199 -16.63 12.70 -5.77
C MET A 199 -15.38 13.44 -6.26
N SER A 200 -15.51 14.34 -7.24
CA SER A 200 -14.40 15.15 -7.72
C SER A 200 -13.78 16.05 -6.65
N ILE A 201 -14.48 16.25 -5.52
CA ILE A 201 -13.99 17.02 -4.36
C ILE A 201 -12.93 16.26 -3.54
N ILE A 202 -12.90 14.93 -3.62
CA ILE A 202 -12.04 14.09 -2.77
C ILE A 202 -10.55 14.40 -2.95
N PRO A 203 -10.01 14.51 -4.19
CA PRO A 203 -8.63 14.92 -4.42
C PRO A 203 -8.32 16.31 -3.86
N PHE A 204 -9.29 17.22 -3.83
CA PHE A 204 -9.12 18.57 -3.28
C PHE A 204 -9.03 18.55 -1.75
N GLY A 205 -9.77 17.68 -1.07
CA GLY A 205 -9.60 17.44 0.37
C GLY A 205 -8.22 16.90 0.72
N LEU A 206 -7.68 16.00 -0.12
CA LEU A 206 -6.33 15.44 0.04
C LEU A 206 -5.24 16.53 -0.02
N VAL A 207 -5.41 17.59 -0.82
CA VAL A 207 -4.46 18.73 -0.83
C VAL A 207 -4.37 19.37 0.56
N GLY A 208 -5.50 19.56 1.24
CA GLY A 208 -5.55 20.05 2.62
C GLY A 208 -4.85 19.12 3.59
N THR A 209 -5.10 17.81 3.48
CA THR A 209 -4.43 16.77 4.29
C THR A 209 -2.91 16.81 4.14
N ILE A 210 -2.40 16.82 2.90
CA ILE A 210 -0.95 16.83 2.61
C ILE A 210 -0.33 18.10 3.18
N TYR A 211 -0.97 19.26 2.97
CA TYR A 211 -0.50 20.53 3.53
C TYR A 211 -0.47 20.50 5.07
N GLY A 212 -1.49 19.94 5.72
CA GLY A 212 -1.54 19.80 7.17
C GLY A 212 -0.42 18.91 7.71
N HIS A 213 -0.21 17.75 7.09
CA HIS A 213 0.87 16.83 7.47
C HIS A 213 2.25 17.46 7.31
N ALA A 214 2.48 18.20 6.22
CA ALA A 214 3.71 18.93 6.01
C ALA A 214 3.92 20.06 7.04
N LEU A 215 2.85 20.77 7.42
CA LEU A 215 2.94 21.86 8.40
C LEU A 215 3.25 21.36 9.82
N TRP A 216 2.77 20.17 10.18
CA TRP A 216 2.98 19.56 11.50
C TRP A 216 4.18 18.63 11.57
N ASP A 217 4.87 18.42 10.45
CA ASP A 217 5.99 17.48 10.30
C ASP A 217 5.65 16.07 10.79
N VAL A 218 4.45 15.60 10.42
CA VAL A 218 3.96 14.26 10.77
C VAL A 218 3.85 13.43 9.49
N PRO A 219 4.53 12.28 9.40
CA PRO A 219 4.45 11.44 8.21
C PRO A 219 3.03 10.88 8.00
N LEU A 220 2.71 10.57 6.75
CA LEU A 220 1.47 9.87 6.42
C LEU A 220 1.56 8.44 6.95
N SER A 221 0.53 7.97 7.64
CA SER A 221 0.51 6.62 8.23
C SER A 221 -0.83 5.94 7.98
N MET A 222 -0.97 4.69 8.46
CA MET A 222 -2.25 3.97 8.46
C MET A 222 -3.39 4.81 9.07
N PHE A 223 -3.08 5.58 10.13
CA PHE A 223 -4.05 6.46 10.78
C PHE A 223 -4.47 7.65 9.90
N THR A 224 -3.59 8.14 9.02
CA THR A 224 -3.97 9.13 7.99
C THR A 224 -5.01 8.56 7.05
N VAL A 225 -4.91 7.29 6.63
CA VAL A 225 -5.91 6.64 5.76
C VAL A 225 -7.28 6.62 6.43
N VAL A 226 -7.34 6.26 7.72
CA VAL A 226 -8.59 6.30 8.50
C VAL A 226 -9.16 7.71 8.55
N GLY A 227 -8.31 8.71 8.80
CA GLY A 227 -8.70 10.12 8.78
C GLY A 227 -9.26 10.55 7.41
N LEU A 228 -8.66 10.09 6.32
CA LEU A 228 -9.05 10.42 4.96
C LEU A 228 -10.40 9.80 4.59
N LEU A 229 -10.68 8.57 5.03
CA LEU A 229 -11.99 7.94 4.88
C LEU A 229 -13.07 8.72 5.64
N GLY A 230 -12.80 9.12 6.88
CA GLY A 230 -13.70 9.94 7.69
C GLY A 230 -13.96 11.32 7.08
N MET A 231 -12.89 12.01 6.67
CA MET A 231 -12.95 13.31 5.98
C MET A 231 -13.79 13.21 4.71
N THR A 232 -13.55 12.17 3.90
CA THR A 232 -14.27 11.94 2.65
C THR A 232 -15.78 11.85 2.88
N GLY A 233 -16.22 11.12 3.91
CA GLY A 233 -17.64 11.02 4.25
C GLY A 233 -18.29 12.38 4.58
N ILE A 234 -17.60 13.19 5.39
CA ILE A 234 -18.10 14.51 5.79
C ILE A 234 -18.17 15.47 4.59
N ILE A 235 -17.10 15.56 3.78
CA ILE A 235 -17.06 16.43 2.59
C ILE A 235 -18.11 16.01 1.56
N ILE A 236 -18.31 14.70 1.38
CA ILE A 236 -19.34 14.16 0.47
C ILE A 236 -20.73 14.54 0.96
N ASN A 237 -21.01 14.43 2.26
CA ASN A 237 -22.30 14.83 2.81
C ASN A 237 -22.62 16.29 2.49
N ASP A 238 -21.67 17.20 2.72
CA ASP A 238 -21.85 18.63 2.43
C ASP A 238 -22.09 18.88 0.94
N SER A 239 -21.37 18.15 0.08
CA SER A 239 -21.51 18.22 -1.37
C SER A 239 -22.85 17.68 -1.87
N ILE A 240 -23.36 16.57 -1.30
CA ILE A 240 -24.65 15.98 -1.68
C ILE A 240 -25.77 17.01 -1.47
N VAL A 241 -25.73 17.60 -0.29
CA VAL A 241 -26.74 18.50 0.25
C VAL A 241 -26.72 19.83 -0.53
N LEU A 242 -25.55 20.33 -0.92
CA LEU A 242 -25.40 21.45 -1.85
C LEU A 242 -25.93 21.14 -3.26
N VAL A 243 -25.52 20.02 -3.87
CA VAL A 243 -25.95 19.63 -5.22
C VAL A 243 -27.47 19.48 -5.29
N THR A 244 -28.07 18.85 -4.28
CA THR A 244 -29.52 18.61 -4.22
C THR A 244 -30.30 19.92 -4.17
N GLN A 245 -29.82 20.89 -3.39
CA GLN A 245 -30.46 22.20 -3.28
C GLN A 245 -30.33 23.01 -4.58
N ILE A 246 -29.17 22.94 -5.24
CA ILE A 246 -28.99 23.56 -6.56
C ILE A 246 -29.94 22.93 -7.58
N ASP A 247 -30.08 21.60 -7.56
CA ASP A 247 -30.98 20.89 -8.46
C ASP A 247 -32.45 21.23 -8.23
N GLU A 248 -32.87 21.38 -6.97
CA GLU A 248 -34.20 21.84 -6.59
C GLU A 248 -34.44 23.28 -7.07
N TYR A 249 -33.50 24.20 -6.84
CA TYR A 249 -33.66 25.58 -7.31
C TYR A 249 -33.64 25.69 -8.84
N ALA A 250 -32.91 24.81 -9.52
CA ALA A 250 -32.85 24.77 -10.97
C ALA A 250 -34.14 24.26 -11.64
N SER A 251 -35.08 23.66 -10.89
CA SER A 251 -36.40 23.30 -11.46
C SER A 251 -37.25 24.53 -11.73
N ASP A 252 -37.12 25.55 -10.87
CA ASP A 252 -37.98 26.72 -10.85
C ASP A 252 -37.26 28.00 -11.35
N ARG A 253 -35.92 27.95 -11.45
CA ARG A 253 -35.05 29.08 -11.80
C ARG A 253 -34.01 28.68 -12.85
N GLY A 254 -33.31 29.66 -13.42
CA GLY A 254 -32.15 29.40 -14.26
C GLY A 254 -31.02 28.72 -13.46
N ILE A 255 -30.26 27.82 -14.09
CA ILE A 255 -29.19 27.06 -13.42
C ILE A 255 -28.15 27.96 -12.73
N PHE A 256 -27.83 29.13 -13.30
CA PHE A 256 -26.86 30.04 -12.72
C PHE A 256 -27.40 30.73 -11.47
N ASP A 257 -28.66 31.15 -11.49
CA ASP A 257 -29.32 31.74 -10.32
C ASP A 257 -29.45 30.69 -9.21
N ALA A 258 -29.83 29.45 -9.58
CA ALA A 258 -29.91 28.32 -8.66
C ALA A 258 -28.56 27.98 -8.01
N ILE A 259 -27.45 28.08 -8.76
CA ILE A 259 -26.10 27.87 -8.23
C ILE A 259 -25.74 28.97 -7.22
N ILE A 260 -25.99 30.23 -7.54
CA ILE A 260 -25.65 31.37 -6.67
C ILE A 260 -26.45 31.28 -5.37
N ASP A 261 -27.77 31.12 -5.47
CA ASP A 261 -28.66 31.04 -4.30
C ASP A 261 -28.36 29.79 -3.47
N GLY A 262 -28.18 28.64 -4.11
CA GLY A 262 -27.85 27.38 -3.44
C GLY A 262 -26.52 27.45 -2.69
N ALA A 263 -25.47 28.06 -3.28
CA ALA A 263 -24.18 28.24 -2.61
C ALA A 263 -24.27 29.25 -1.45
N ALA A 264 -25.02 30.35 -1.63
CA ALA A 264 -25.19 31.37 -0.60
C ALA A 264 -25.93 30.82 0.63
N ASP A 265 -27.01 30.07 0.43
CA ASP A 265 -27.79 29.47 1.52
C ASP A 265 -27.01 28.36 2.24
N ARG A 266 -26.14 27.65 1.51
CA ARG A 266 -25.30 26.57 2.06
C ARG A 266 -24.05 27.03 2.78
N LEU A 267 -23.62 28.28 2.58
CA LEU A 267 -22.43 28.82 3.24
C LEU A 267 -22.49 28.63 4.76
N ARG A 268 -23.62 28.97 5.40
CA ARG A 268 -23.74 28.90 6.87
C ARG A 268 -23.76 27.45 7.39
N PRO A 269 -24.60 26.53 6.87
CA PRO A 269 -24.58 25.14 7.32
C PRO A 269 -23.21 24.46 7.14
N VAL A 270 -22.58 24.61 5.97
CA VAL A 270 -21.28 23.96 5.66
C VAL A 270 -20.16 24.55 6.51
N PHE A 271 -20.19 25.86 6.80
CA PHE A 271 -19.26 26.46 7.74
C PHE A 271 -19.44 25.90 9.17
N LEU A 272 -20.68 25.76 9.64
CA LEU A 272 -20.95 25.27 11.00
C LEU A 272 -20.54 23.81 11.19
N THR A 273 -20.79 22.93 10.21
CA THR A 273 -20.34 21.53 10.26
C THR A 273 -18.83 21.45 10.32
N THR A 274 -18.15 22.14 9.40
CA THR A 274 -16.69 22.22 9.34
C THR A 274 -16.11 22.78 10.63
N ALA A 275 -16.61 23.93 11.10
CA ALA A 275 -16.12 24.59 12.32
C ALA A 275 -16.30 23.70 13.55
N THR A 276 -17.42 22.99 13.68
CA THR A 276 -17.66 22.10 14.82
C THR A 276 -16.63 20.96 14.86
N THR A 277 -16.32 20.34 13.72
CA THR A 277 -15.32 19.27 13.65
C THR A 277 -13.90 19.80 13.84
N VAL A 278 -13.55 20.89 13.15
CA VAL A 278 -12.23 21.51 13.22
C VAL A 278 -11.93 21.98 14.64
N LEU A 279 -12.83 22.76 15.26
CA LEU A 279 -12.64 23.28 16.60
C LEU A 279 -12.75 22.19 17.67
N GLY A 280 -13.57 21.15 17.44
CA GLY A 280 -13.68 20.02 18.37
C GLY A 280 -12.42 19.15 18.39
N LEU A 281 -11.75 18.98 17.24
CA LEU A 281 -10.55 18.15 17.13
C LEU A 281 -9.24 18.94 17.26
N ALA A 282 -9.25 20.26 17.07
CA ALA A 282 -8.07 21.11 17.19
C ALA A 282 -7.31 20.95 18.51
N PRO A 283 -7.95 20.79 19.69
CA PRO A 283 -7.22 20.58 20.95
C PRO A 283 -6.33 19.32 20.93
N LEU A 284 -6.75 18.25 20.24
CA LEU A 284 -5.96 17.01 20.14
C LEU A 284 -4.66 17.19 19.36
N LEU A 285 -4.54 18.23 18.53
CA LEU A 285 -3.27 18.54 17.84
C LEU A 285 -2.16 18.95 18.80
N TYR A 286 -2.53 19.51 19.95
CA TYR A 286 -1.60 20.01 20.98
C TYR A 286 -1.43 19.04 22.15
N GLU A 287 -2.14 17.91 22.14
CA GLU A 287 -2.00 16.88 23.16
C GLU A 287 -0.63 16.19 23.06
N ARG A 288 0.00 15.96 24.22
CA ARG A 288 1.36 15.40 24.32
C ARG A 288 1.39 13.99 24.89
N SER A 289 0.28 13.49 25.42
CA SER A 289 0.20 12.13 25.96
C SER A 289 0.55 11.07 24.91
N GLN A 290 1.34 10.05 25.30
CA GLN A 290 1.71 8.95 24.39
C GLN A 290 0.47 8.21 23.86
N ASP A 291 -0.56 8.08 24.69
CA ASP A 291 -1.85 7.48 24.33
C ASP A 291 -2.64 8.28 23.29
N ALA A 292 -2.34 9.56 23.05
CA ALA A 292 -3.02 10.37 22.04
C ALA A 292 -2.17 10.60 20.78
N GLN A 293 -0.85 10.36 20.84
CA GLN A 293 0.05 10.64 19.73
C GLN A 293 -0.26 9.81 18.48
N PHE A 294 -0.72 8.57 18.64
CA PHE A 294 -1.09 7.72 17.50
C PHE A 294 -2.32 8.24 16.73
N LEU A 295 -3.18 9.06 17.36
CA LEU A 295 -4.35 9.68 16.72
C LEU A 295 -4.01 10.97 15.99
N LYS A 296 -2.84 11.57 16.26
CA LYS A 296 -2.43 12.86 15.69
C LYS A 296 -2.47 12.87 14.15
N PRO A 297 -2.00 11.83 13.41
CA PRO A 297 -2.14 11.76 11.94
C PRO A 297 -3.61 11.84 11.48
N THR A 298 -4.52 11.11 12.14
CA THR A 298 -5.96 11.13 11.85
C THR A 298 -6.55 12.53 12.05
N VAL A 299 -6.17 13.19 13.15
CA VAL A 299 -6.68 14.51 13.53
C VAL A 299 -6.18 15.59 12.56
N ILE A 300 -4.89 15.58 12.21
CA ILE A 300 -4.31 16.51 11.21
C ILE A 300 -5.07 16.38 9.90
N THR A 301 -5.28 15.14 9.45
CA THR A 301 -6.01 14.84 8.21
C THR A 301 -7.41 15.44 8.21
N LEU A 302 -8.17 15.26 9.30
CA LEU A 302 -9.53 15.79 9.42
C LEU A 302 -9.54 17.32 9.49
N VAL A 303 -8.73 17.92 10.37
CA VAL A 303 -8.73 19.37 10.61
C VAL A 303 -8.36 20.16 9.35
N TYR A 304 -7.25 19.79 8.71
CA TYR A 304 -6.78 20.51 7.53
C TYR A 304 -7.55 20.12 6.27
N GLY A 305 -7.87 18.84 6.13
CA GLY A 305 -8.64 18.34 5.01
C GLY A 305 -10.05 18.94 4.93
N LEU A 306 -10.75 19.04 6.06
CA LEU A 306 -12.05 19.72 6.15
C LEU A 306 -11.94 21.23 6.04
N GLY A 307 -10.94 21.85 6.69
CA GLY A 307 -10.74 23.30 6.66
C GLY A 307 -10.54 23.82 5.24
N PHE A 308 -9.65 23.20 4.46
CA PHE A 308 -9.49 23.50 3.04
C PHE A 308 -10.68 23.00 2.21
N GLY A 309 -11.20 21.81 2.54
CA GLY A 309 -12.33 21.19 1.85
C GLY A 309 -13.57 22.06 1.81
N MET A 310 -13.90 22.76 2.90
CA MET A 310 -15.04 23.67 2.98
C MET A 310 -15.00 24.77 1.91
N VAL A 311 -13.87 25.46 1.77
CA VAL A 311 -13.70 26.52 0.76
C VAL A 311 -13.82 25.94 -0.64
N LEU A 312 -13.21 24.78 -0.85
CA LEU A 312 -13.21 24.10 -2.14
C LEU A 312 -14.60 23.57 -2.49
N VAL A 313 -15.39 23.05 -1.54
CA VAL A 313 -16.77 22.59 -1.77
C VAL A 313 -17.62 23.74 -2.28
N LEU A 314 -17.60 24.88 -1.59
CA LEU A 314 -18.45 26.03 -1.90
C LEU A 314 -18.05 26.78 -3.17
N MET A 315 -16.83 26.61 -3.69
CA MET A 315 -16.41 27.18 -4.97
C MET A 315 -16.42 26.16 -6.11
N VAL A 316 -15.78 25.01 -5.91
CA VAL A 316 -15.49 24.03 -6.96
C VAL A 316 -16.75 23.26 -7.33
N VAL A 317 -17.59 22.84 -6.37
CA VAL A 317 -18.82 22.09 -6.68
C VAL A 317 -19.78 22.93 -7.54
N PRO A 318 -20.12 24.18 -7.18
CA PRO A 318 -20.86 25.10 -8.05
C PRO A 318 -20.28 25.25 -9.46
N ALA A 319 -18.97 25.46 -9.56
CA ALA A 319 -18.29 25.62 -10.85
C ALA A 319 -18.39 24.35 -11.70
N LEU A 320 -18.24 23.17 -11.10
CA LEU A 320 -18.37 21.89 -11.80
C LEU A 320 -19.79 21.59 -12.24
N ILE A 321 -20.81 22.00 -11.47
CA ILE A 321 -22.21 21.91 -11.91
C ILE A 321 -22.45 22.82 -13.12
N ALA A 322 -21.91 24.05 -13.12
CA ALA A 322 -21.99 24.94 -14.27
C ALA A 322 -21.32 24.34 -15.52
N VAL A 323 -20.12 23.77 -15.36
CA VAL A 323 -19.40 23.07 -16.43
C VAL A 323 -20.20 21.86 -16.93
N GLN A 324 -20.76 21.06 -16.03
CA GLN A 324 -21.61 19.92 -16.37
C GLN A 324 -22.83 20.36 -17.17
N HIS A 325 -23.47 21.47 -16.81
CA HIS A 325 -24.60 22.04 -17.54
C HIS A 325 -24.20 22.48 -18.96
N ASP A 326 -23.08 23.18 -19.11
CA ASP A 326 -22.57 23.60 -20.41
C ASP A 326 -22.23 22.42 -21.32
N ILE A 327 -21.56 21.39 -20.77
CA ILE A 327 -21.29 20.14 -21.49
C ILE A 327 -22.60 19.46 -21.87
N GLY A 328 -23.57 19.37 -20.96
CA GLY A 328 -24.89 18.80 -21.21
C GLY A 328 -25.64 19.51 -22.34
N ARG A 329 -25.60 20.86 -22.39
CA ARG A 329 -26.18 21.64 -23.50
C ARG A 329 -25.49 21.36 -24.82
N ARG A 330 -24.15 21.27 -24.85
CA ARG A 330 -23.37 20.95 -26.06
C ARG A 330 -23.68 19.55 -26.57
N VAL A 331 -23.70 18.56 -25.68
CA VAL A 331 -24.05 17.16 -26.02
C VAL A 331 -25.50 17.07 -26.49
N GLY A 332 -26.43 17.76 -25.84
CA GLY A 332 -27.83 17.82 -26.24
C GLY A 332 -28.04 18.50 -27.60
N ALA A 333 -27.31 19.59 -27.89
CA ALA A 333 -27.29 20.22 -29.20
C ALA A 333 -26.72 19.28 -30.27
N PHE A 334 -25.63 18.59 -29.98
CA PHE A 334 -25.01 17.60 -30.86
C PHE A 334 -25.95 16.43 -31.17
N ARG A 335 -26.60 15.84 -30.15
CA ARG A 335 -27.57 14.75 -30.29
C ARG A 335 -28.81 15.17 -31.09
N ARG A 336 -29.28 16.41 -30.91
CA ARG A 336 -30.38 16.98 -31.71
C ARG A 336 -29.97 17.20 -33.18
N GLY A 337 -28.74 17.63 -33.41
CA GLY A 337 -28.18 17.78 -34.77
C GLY A 337 -28.03 16.44 -35.51
N LEU A 338 -27.65 15.36 -34.82
CA LEU A 338 -27.62 14.00 -35.39
C LEU A 338 -29.00 13.44 -35.74
N ARG A 339 -30.06 13.90 -35.05
CA ARG A 339 -31.46 13.51 -35.28
C ARG A 339 -32.22 14.44 -36.24
N PHE A 340 -31.56 15.46 -36.80
CA PHE A 340 -32.20 16.45 -37.66
C PHE A 340 -32.65 15.85 -39.00
N ARG A 341 -33.85 16.25 -39.48
CA ARG A 341 -34.55 15.64 -40.62
C ARG A 341 -33.94 15.95 -41.99
N HIS A 342 -33.05 16.95 -42.09
CA HIS A 342 -32.34 17.30 -43.33
C HIS A 342 -31.08 16.44 -43.51
N GLY A 343 -31.09 15.55 -44.51
CA GLY A 343 -30.04 14.55 -44.74
C GLY A 343 -28.61 15.11 -44.88
N ARG A 344 -28.44 16.34 -45.40
CA ARG A 344 -27.11 16.95 -45.58
C ARG A 344 -26.45 17.36 -44.26
N VAL A 345 -27.22 17.91 -43.31
CA VAL A 345 -26.69 18.31 -42.00
C VAL A 345 -26.37 17.07 -41.17
N ARG A 346 -27.24 16.06 -41.21
CA ARG A 346 -27.00 14.77 -40.56
C ARG A 346 -25.76 14.06 -41.12
N ALA A 347 -25.61 14.01 -42.45
CA ALA A 347 -24.43 13.39 -43.08
C ALA A 347 -23.14 14.11 -42.68
N LEU A 348 -23.13 15.44 -42.64
CA LEU A 348 -21.97 16.23 -42.25
C LEU A 348 -21.62 16.03 -40.76
N MET A 349 -22.60 15.94 -39.87
CA MET A 349 -22.36 15.67 -38.44
C MET A 349 -21.90 14.22 -38.18
N VAL A 350 -22.42 13.24 -38.90
CA VAL A 350 -21.95 11.84 -38.80
C VAL A 350 -20.54 11.70 -39.37
N ALA A 351 -20.24 12.34 -40.50
CA ALA A 351 -18.89 12.37 -41.06
C ALA A 351 -17.90 13.04 -40.10
N ALA A 352 -18.29 14.16 -39.47
CA ALA A 352 -17.50 14.82 -38.45
C ALA A 352 -17.19 13.91 -37.26
N LEU A 353 -18.21 13.21 -36.75
CA LEU A 353 -18.06 12.26 -35.66
C LEU A 353 -17.16 11.08 -36.04
N ALA A 354 -17.31 10.55 -37.26
CA ALA A 354 -16.50 9.46 -37.77
C ALA A 354 -15.03 9.87 -37.94
N VAL A 355 -14.76 11.10 -38.41
CA VAL A 355 -13.40 11.64 -38.51
C VAL A 355 -12.77 11.81 -37.13
N ILE A 356 -13.50 12.35 -36.16
CA ILE A 356 -13.00 12.54 -34.78
C ILE A 356 -12.78 11.18 -34.09
N LEU A 357 -13.68 10.22 -34.23
CA LEU A 357 -13.53 8.87 -33.67
C LEU A 357 -12.40 8.09 -34.36
N GLY A 358 -12.25 8.23 -35.67
CA GLY A 358 -11.13 7.68 -36.43
C GLY A 358 -9.80 8.28 -35.97
N TRP A 359 -9.76 9.58 -35.73
CA TRP A 359 -8.59 10.28 -35.19
C TRP A 359 -8.27 9.83 -33.76
N LEU A 360 -9.28 9.70 -32.89
CA LEU A 360 -9.13 9.16 -31.53
C LEU A 360 -8.54 7.74 -31.55
N GLY A 361 -9.05 6.88 -32.43
CA GLY A 361 -8.54 5.51 -32.58
C GLY A 361 -7.10 5.48 -33.04
N ALA A 362 -6.72 6.34 -34.00
CA ALA A 362 -5.37 6.43 -34.51
C ALA A 362 -4.38 6.99 -33.46
N THR A 363 -4.77 7.98 -32.66
CA THR A 363 -3.85 8.60 -31.69
C THR A 363 -3.85 7.89 -30.34
N MET A 364 -4.99 7.87 -29.66
CA MET A 364 -5.13 7.35 -28.29
C MET A 364 -5.35 5.84 -28.29
N GLY A 365 -6.16 5.32 -29.22
CA GLY A 365 -6.45 3.88 -29.30
C GLY A 365 -5.23 3.03 -29.65
N TYR A 366 -4.40 3.51 -30.58
CA TYR A 366 -3.17 2.84 -30.98
C TYR A 366 -2.15 2.79 -29.83
N VAL A 367 -1.96 3.91 -29.12
CA VAL A 367 -1.04 4.01 -27.99
C VAL A 367 -1.52 3.15 -26.81
N ALA A 368 -2.82 3.09 -26.56
CA ALA A 368 -3.39 2.22 -25.53
C ALA A 368 -3.19 0.73 -25.84
N ALA A 369 -3.13 0.34 -27.11
CA ALA A 369 -2.95 -1.05 -27.53
C ALA A 369 -1.48 -1.49 -27.68
N THR A 370 -0.60 -0.58 -28.08
CA THR A 370 0.80 -0.90 -28.45
C THR A 370 1.84 -0.28 -27.52
N GLY A 371 1.46 0.70 -26.69
CA GLY A 371 2.38 1.44 -25.84
C GLY A 371 3.22 2.49 -26.57
N GLU A 372 3.19 2.53 -27.91
CA GLU A 372 4.00 3.40 -28.74
C GLU A 372 3.14 4.35 -29.60
N LEU A 373 3.71 5.49 -29.97
CA LEU A 373 3.09 6.42 -30.91
C LEU A 373 3.16 5.84 -32.33
N LEU A 374 2.12 6.10 -33.12
CA LEU A 374 2.14 5.79 -34.55
C LEU A 374 3.40 6.40 -35.22
N PRO A 375 4.17 5.63 -36.01
CA PRO A 375 5.44 6.08 -36.59
C PRO A 375 5.34 7.36 -37.43
N ALA A 376 4.16 7.61 -38.04
CA ALA A 376 3.88 8.79 -38.85
C ALA A 376 3.77 10.10 -38.04
N PHE A 377 3.63 10.03 -36.71
CA PHE A 377 3.38 11.18 -35.84
C PHE A 377 4.49 11.43 -34.81
N VAL A 378 5.62 10.75 -34.95
CA VAL A 378 6.83 10.94 -34.12
C VAL A 378 7.52 12.23 -34.56
N LEU A 379 7.03 13.37 -34.06
CA LEU A 379 7.68 14.67 -34.22
C LEU A 379 8.84 14.81 -33.21
N PRO A 380 9.96 15.48 -33.58
CA PRO A 380 11.14 15.59 -32.71
C PRO A 380 10.85 16.17 -31.31
N GLY A 381 9.85 17.05 -31.19
CA GLY A 381 9.43 17.65 -29.91
C GLY A 381 8.45 16.81 -29.08
N LEU A 382 7.81 15.79 -29.67
CA LEU A 382 6.84 14.91 -28.99
C LEU A 382 7.47 13.59 -28.53
N ALA A 383 8.63 13.23 -29.07
CA ALA A 383 9.37 12.02 -28.68
C ALA A 383 10.01 12.09 -27.28
N ALA A 384 10.14 13.29 -26.70
CA ALA A 384 10.69 13.50 -25.36
C ALA A 384 9.63 13.39 -24.24
N LEU A 385 8.34 13.28 -24.60
CA LEU A 385 7.25 13.17 -23.65
C LEU A 385 6.80 11.71 -23.49
N PRO A 386 6.21 11.33 -22.34
CA PRO A 386 5.56 10.05 -22.18
C PRO A 386 4.57 9.76 -23.33
N PRO A 387 4.52 8.54 -23.89
CA PRO A 387 3.71 8.23 -25.08
C PRO A 387 2.22 8.62 -24.92
N LEU A 388 1.68 8.45 -23.71
CA LEU A 388 0.29 8.81 -23.39
C LEU A 388 0.03 10.32 -23.44
N THR A 389 0.95 11.15 -22.95
CA THR A 389 0.79 12.61 -22.94
C THR A 389 1.00 13.19 -24.34
N ALA A 390 1.96 12.65 -25.10
CA ALA A 390 2.15 12.99 -26.50
C ALA A 390 0.91 12.63 -27.35
N ALA A 391 0.32 11.45 -27.15
CA ALA A 391 -0.90 11.02 -27.83
C ALA A 391 -2.11 11.92 -27.52
N LEU A 392 -2.24 12.34 -26.26
CA LEU A 392 -3.29 13.26 -25.82
C LEU A 392 -3.18 14.63 -26.51
N LEU A 393 -1.97 15.19 -26.57
CA LEU A 393 -1.72 16.48 -27.23
C LEU A 393 -2.01 16.40 -28.74
N LEU A 394 -1.59 15.31 -29.39
CA LEU A 394 -1.83 15.08 -30.82
C LEU A 394 -3.32 14.87 -31.13
N PHE A 395 -4.03 14.19 -30.23
CA PHE A 395 -5.48 14.06 -30.29
C PHE A 395 -6.17 15.42 -30.20
N ILE A 396 -5.84 16.23 -29.19
CA ILE A 396 -6.46 17.55 -28.97
C ILE A 396 -6.21 18.47 -30.17
N ALA A 397 -4.96 18.55 -30.65
CA ALA A 397 -4.58 19.40 -31.78
C ALA A 397 -5.29 18.97 -33.08
N GLY A 398 -5.29 17.67 -33.38
CA GLY A 398 -5.95 17.15 -34.59
C GLY A 398 -7.48 17.19 -34.52
N ALA A 399 -8.08 16.99 -33.35
CA ALA A 399 -9.52 17.17 -33.14
C ALA A 399 -9.93 18.64 -33.33
N ALA A 400 -9.15 19.58 -32.78
CA ALA A 400 -9.40 21.01 -32.97
C ALA A 400 -9.31 21.42 -34.45
N LEU A 401 -8.27 20.97 -35.15
CA LEU A 401 -8.10 21.22 -36.60
C LEU A 401 -9.24 20.59 -37.41
N GLY A 402 -9.61 19.35 -37.11
CA GLY A 402 -10.71 18.64 -37.76
C GLY A 402 -12.04 19.39 -37.61
N VAL A 403 -12.35 19.86 -36.40
CA VAL A 403 -13.57 20.65 -36.14
C VAL A 403 -13.57 21.96 -36.95
N VAL A 404 -12.43 22.66 -37.04
CA VAL A 404 -12.31 23.89 -37.83
C VAL A 404 -12.51 23.62 -39.33
N VAL A 405 -11.87 22.57 -39.86
CA VAL A 405 -12.00 22.19 -41.28
C VAL A 405 -13.43 21.82 -41.62
N ILE A 406 -14.09 21.02 -40.77
CA ILE A 406 -15.48 20.62 -40.94
C ILE A 406 -16.41 21.85 -40.88
N TRP A 407 -16.14 22.80 -39.98
CA TRP A 407 -16.91 24.04 -39.87
C TRP A 407 -16.77 24.92 -41.13
N VAL A 408 -15.54 25.10 -41.63
CA VAL A 408 -15.27 25.84 -42.87
C VAL A 408 -15.97 25.18 -44.06
N LEU A 409 -15.86 23.86 -44.23
CA LEU A 409 -16.52 23.11 -45.30
C LEU A 409 -18.05 23.20 -45.20
N ALA A 410 -18.61 23.08 -43.99
CA ALA A 410 -20.04 23.24 -43.77
C ALA A 410 -20.53 24.65 -44.12
N SER A 411 -19.76 25.69 -43.76
CA SER A 411 -20.08 27.08 -44.06
C SER A 411 -20.08 27.38 -45.56
N LEU A 412 -19.12 26.82 -46.31
CA LEU A 412 -19.04 26.94 -47.77
C LEU A 412 -20.21 26.24 -48.47
N ILE A 413 -20.52 25.01 -48.08
CA ILE A 413 -21.61 24.21 -48.67
C ILE A 413 -22.98 24.85 -48.41
N LEU A 414 -23.21 25.38 -47.21
CA LEU A 414 -24.47 26.06 -46.87
C LEU A 414 -24.55 27.47 -47.46
N GLY A 415 -23.44 28.18 -47.61
CA GLY A 415 -23.35 29.49 -48.25
C GLY A 415 -23.64 29.45 -49.76
N LEU A 416 -23.13 28.44 -50.46
CA LEU A 416 -23.38 28.24 -51.90
C LEU A 416 -24.85 27.86 -52.18
N GLY A 417 -25.50 27.12 -51.28
CA GLY A 417 -26.91 26.75 -51.42
C GLY A 417 -27.91 27.91 -51.28
N ARG A 418 -27.52 29.03 -50.65
CA ARG A 418 -28.36 30.23 -50.52
C ARG A 418 -28.30 31.13 -51.76
N ARG A 419 -27.18 31.14 -52.50
CA ARG A 419 -27.05 31.92 -53.75
C ARG A 419 -27.86 31.34 -54.92
N GLY A 420 -28.12 30.03 -54.93
CA GLY A 420 -28.94 29.37 -55.97
C GLY A 420 -30.45 29.46 -55.79
N ARG A 421 -30.97 30.07 -54.71
CA ARG A 421 -32.41 30.27 -54.46
C ARG A 421 -32.87 31.72 -54.56
N ALA A 422 -31.94 32.65 -54.81
CA ALA A 422 -32.20 34.08 -54.97
C ALA A 422 -32.01 34.56 -56.43
N ALA A 423 -31.95 33.63 -57.38
CA ALA A 423 -31.91 33.90 -58.82
C ALA A 423 -33.16 33.32 -59.48
#